data_AF-A0A6B1WS91-F1
#
_entry.id   AF-A0A6B1WS91-F1
#
_cell.length_a   1.000
_cell.length_b   1.000
_cell.length_c   1.000
_cell.angle_alpha   90.00
_cell.angle_beta   90.00
_cell.angle_gamma   90.00
#
_symmetry.space_group_name_H-M   'P 1'
#
loop_
_entity.id
_entity.type
_entity.pdbx_description
1 polymer ?
#
loop_
_entity_poly.entity_id
_entity_poly.type
_entity_poly.pdbx_seq_one_letter_code
_entity_poly.pdbx_strand_id
1 'polypeptide(L)'
;MPPSTGTVGDSYDNALAERMNNTYKRELIWINGPYRTVGELEYATMRFVSWYNSKRLHASLGYRTPEQAEDEYYQKQAAQTVSQ
;
A
#
# COMPACT_ATOMS: atom_id res chain seq x y z
N MET A 1 -6.16 -29.72 -2.69
CA MET A 1 -6.68 -28.90 -1.58
C MET A 1 -7.65 -27.91 -2.19
N PRO A 2 -8.92 -27.85 -1.75
CA PRO A 2 -9.84 -26.82 -2.23
C PRO A 2 -9.47 -25.46 -1.59
N PRO A 3 -9.46 -24.34 -2.33
CA PRO A 3 -9.41 -23.03 -1.73
C PRO A 3 -10.77 -22.73 -1.10
N SER A 4 -10.75 -22.49 0.21
CA SER A 4 -11.87 -22.21 1.10
C SER A 4 -11.22 -21.47 2.27
N THR A 5 -11.62 -20.30 2.74
CA THR A 5 -12.91 -19.59 2.69
C THR A 5 -12.63 -18.20 3.28
N GLY A 6 -13.23 -17.11 2.76
CA GLY A 6 -13.50 -15.92 3.60
C GLY A 6 -14.65 -16.26 4.56
N THR A 7 -14.76 -15.71 5.77
CA THR A 7 -14.50 -14.32 6.24
C THR A 7 -14.18 -14.37 7.76
N VAL A 8 -13.09 -13.79 8.28
CA VAL A 8 -12.85 -12.35 8.50
C VAL A 8 -11.53 -11.90 7.84
N GLY A 9 -11.63 -10.84 7.03
CA GLY A 9 -10.61 -10.37 6.07
C GLY A 9 -10.92 -10.92 4.69
N ASP A 10 -11.51 -10.11 3.81
CA ASP A 10 -11.87 -10.53 2.46
C ASP A 10 -10.62 -11.08 1.75
N SER A 11 -10.77 -12.16 0.98
CA SER A 11 -9.73 -12.64 0.06
C SER A 11 -9.13 -11.54 -0.81
N TYR A 12 -9.93 -10.52 -1.13
CA TYR A 12 -9.51 -9.31 -1.81
C TYR A 12 -8.51 -8.49 -0.98
N ASP A 13 -8.80 -8.27 0.31
CA ASP A 13 -7.92 -7.56 1.24
C ASP A 13 -6.60 -8.31 1.42
N ASN A 14 -6.67 -9.64 1.52
CA ASN A 14 -5.49 -10.48 1.62
C ASN A 14 -4.62 -10.39 0.36
N ALA A 15 -5.22 -10.46 -0.84
CA ALA A 15 -4.47 -10.34 -2.09
C ALA A 15 -3.82 -8.95 -2.24
N LEU A 16 -4.47 -7.88 -1.77
CA LEU A 16 -3.91 -6.53 -1.77
C LEU A 16 -2.75 -6.41 -0.77
N ALA A 17 -2.93 -6.91 0.45
CA ALA A 17 -1.90 -6.94 1.48
C ALA A 17 -0.68 -7.78 1.05
N GLU A 18 -0.91 -8.93 0.42
CA GLU A 18 0.14 -9.79 -0.14
C GLU A 18 0.95 -9.06 -1.22
N ARG A 19 0.29 -8.35 -2.14
CA ARG A 19 0.97 -7.55 -3.16
C ARG A 19 1.83 -6.43 -2.56
N MET A 20 1.33 -5.76 -1.52
CA MET A 20 2.07 -4.73 -0.80
C MET A 20 3.31 -5.34 -0.12
N ASN A 21 3.12 -6.44 0.62
CA ASN A 21 4.21 -7.16 1.30
C ASN A 21 5.27 -7.69 0.34
N ASN A 22 4.87 -8.21 -0.82
CA ASN A 22 5.80 -8.68 -1.84
C ASN A 22 6.64 -7.51 -2.41
N THR A 23 6.00 -6.38 -2.67
CA THR A 23 6.69 -5.15 -3.10
C THR A 23 7.69 -4.67 -2.06
N TYR A 24 7.28 -4.61 -0.79
CA TYR A 24 8.12 -4.24 0.34
C TYR A 24 9.35 -5.14 0.46
N LYS A 25 9.14 -6.47 0.47
CA LYS A 25 10.24 -7.44 0.55
C LYS A 25 11.19 -7.30 -0.64
N ARG A 26 10.66 -7.23 -1.86
CA ARG A 26 11.47 -7.11 -3.09
C ARG A 26 12.33 -5.85 -3.12
N GLU A 27 11.73 -4.70 -2.90
CA GLU A 27 12.42 -3.43 -3.12
C GLU A 27 13.23 -3.01 -1.90
N LEU A 28 12.67 -3.12 -0.70
CA LEU A 28 13.36 -2.67 0.50
C LEU A 28 14.36 -3.69 1.00
N ILE A 29 13.96 -4.96 1.14
CA ILE A 29 14.80 -5.97 1.79
C ILE A 29 15.82 -6.55 0.80
N TRP A 30 15.38 -6.94 -0.40
CA TRP A 30 16.25 -7.63 -1.35
C TRP A 30 17.13 -6.69 -2.20
N ILE A 31 16.60 -5.55 -2.64
CA ILE A 31 17.33 -4.61 -3.52
C ILE A 31 18.11 -3.58 -2.70
N ASN A 32 17.50 -2.97 -1.68
CA ASN A 32 18.10 -1.88 -0.91
C ASN A 32 18.77 -2.31 0.41
N GLY A 33 18.63 -3.59 0.78
CA GLY A 33 19.36 -4.19 1.90
C GLY A 33 20.78 -4.65 1.51
N PRO A 34 21.47 -5.40 2.39
CA PRO A 34 21.07 -5.77 3.74
C PRO A 34 21.27 -4.64 4.77
N TYR A 35 20.52 -4.70 5.87
CA TYR A 35 20.64 -3.77 7.01
C TYR A 35 21.42 -4.44 8.13
N ARG A 36 22.28 -3.68 8.84
CA ARG A 36 23.12 -4.21 9.93
C ARG A 36 22.43 -4.16 11.28
N THR A 37 21.48 -3.25 11.45
CA THR A 37 20.74 -3.07 12.71
C THR A 37 19.24 -2.95 12.46
N VAL A 38 18.45 -3.20 13.50
CA VAL A 38 17.00 -2.98 13.47
C VAL A 38 16.68 -1.50 13.22
N GLY A 39 17.42 -0.57 13.84
CA GLY A 39 17.19 0.87 13.64
C GLY A 39 17.42 1.33 12.20
N GLU A 40 18.41 0.76 11.49
CA GLU A 40 18.58 1.03 10.06
C GLU A 40 17.39 0.54 9.23
N LEU A 41 16.89 -0.66 9.53
CA LEU A 41 15.71 -1.22 8.87
C LEU A 41 14.45 -0.41 9.17
N GLU A 42 14.23 0.02 10.41
CA GLU A 42 13.09 0.87 10.81
C GLU A 42 13.11 2.20 10.06
N TYR A 43 14.26 2.87 10.00
CA TYR A 43 14.42 4.11 9.26
C TYR A 43 14.18 3.92 7.76
N ALA A 44 14.72 2.85 7.18
CA ALA A 44 14.49 2.49 5.78
C ALA A 44 13.01 2.20 5.50
N THR A 45 12.33 1.52 6.43
CA THR A 45 10.90 1.22 6.37
C THR A 45 10.06 2.49 6.39
N MET A 46 10.34 3.41 7.32
CA MET A 46 9.66 4.71 7.39
C MET A 46 9.79 5.48 6.07
N ARG A 47 11.01 5.52 5.50
CA ARG A 47 11.25 6.17 4.20
C ARG A 47 10.53 5.46 3.06
N PHE A 48 10.49 4.14 3.06
CA PHE A 48 9.79 3.35 2.05
C PHE A 48 8.29 3.63 2.08
N VAL A 49 7.66 3.61 3.25
CA VAL A 49 6.22 3.88 3.42
C VAL A 49 5.90 5.31 2.95
N SER A 50 6.68 6.30 3.39
CA SER A 50 6.51 7.68 2.94
C SER A 50 6.59 7.80 1.42
N TRP A 51 7.62 7.20 0.80
CA TRP A 51 7.77 7.22 -0.66
C TRP A 51 6.63 6.48 -1.38
N TYR A 52 6.24 5.31 -0.90
CA TYR A 52 5.18 4.49 -1.50
C TYR A 52 3.85 5.26 -1.53
N ASN A 53 3.51 5.95 -0.44
CA ASN A 53 2.23 6.66 -0.33
C ASN A 53 2.20 8.02 -1.05
N SER A 54 3.32 8.78 -1.02
CA SER A 54 3.33 10.18 -1.47
C SER A 54 4.04 10.41 -2.82
N LYS A 55 4.82 9.44 -3.31
CA LYS A 55 5.68 9.66 -4.50
C LYS A 55 5.61 8.55 -5.53
N ARG A 56 5.30 7.31 -5.14
CA ARG A 56 5.22 6.19 -6.07
C ARG A 56 3.94 6.28 -6.89
N LEU A 57 4.07 6.25 -8.20
CA LEU A 57 2.93 6.18 -9.11
C LEU A 57 2.50 4.73 -9.31
N HIS A 58 1.20 4.48 -9.23
CA HIS A 58 0.62 3.16 -9.43
C HIS A 58 -0.22 3.13 -10.71
N ALA A 59 0.12 2.25 -11.66
CA ALA A 59 -0.65 2.09 -12.89
C ALA A 59 -2.11 1.72 -12.61
N SER A 60 -2.37 0.91 -11.58
CA SER A 60 -3.73 0.55 -11.13
C SER A 60 -4.54 1.75 -10.60
N LEU A 61 -3.87 2.83 -10.18
CA LEU A 61 -4.51 4.07 -9.74
C LEU A 61 -4.57 5.13 -10.85
N GLY A 62 -4.23 4.77 -12.10
CA GLY A 62 -4.14 5.71 -13.21
C GLY A 62 -2.92 6.62 -13.12
N TYR A 63 -1.77 6.07 -12.71
CA TYR A 63 -0.52 6.81 -12.51
C TYR A 63 -0.63 7.93 -11.47
N ARG A 64 -1.34 7.65 -10.37
CA ARG A 64 -1.39 8.48 -9.16
C ARG A 64 -0.76 7.77 -7.98
N THR A 65 -0.47 8.55 -6.94
CA THR A 65 -0.03 8.03 -5.64
C THR A 65 -1.23 7.54 -4.83
N PRO A 66 -1.02 6.64 -3.86
CA PRO A 66 -2.08 6.24 -2.93
C PRO A 66 -2.72 7.43 -2.21
N GLU A 67 -1.91 8.39 -1.74
CA GLU A 67 -2.38 9.63 -1.10
C GLU A 67 -3.31 10.42 -2.02
N GLN A 68 -2.94 10.64 -3.29
CA GLN A 68 -3.80 11.33 -4.25
C GLN A 68 -5.13 10.59 -4.49
N ALA A 69 -5.09 9.27 -4.57
CA ALA A 69 -6.29 8.46 -4.78
C ALA A 69 -7.23 8.52 -3.55
N GLU A 70 -6.66 8.53 -2.35
CA GLU A 70 -7.40 8.68 -1.09
C GLU A 70 -8.03 10.08 -0.97
N ASP A 71 -7.28 11.14 -1.26
CA ASP A 71 -7.79 12.52 -1.28
C ASP A 71 -8.98 12.67 -2.23
N GLU A 72 -8.85 12.16 -3.47
CA GLU A 72 -9.94 12.17 -4.45
C GLU A 72 -11.16 11.38 -3.97
N TYR A 73 -10.96 10.27 -3.27
CA TYR A 73 -12.04 9.44 -2.74
C TYR A 73 -12.86 10.22 -1.70
N TYR A 74 -12.19 10.83 -0.72
CA TYR A 74 -12.86 11.60 0.33
C TYR A 74 -13.51 12.87 -0.20
N GLN A 75 -12.91 13.55 -1.18
CA GLN A 75 -13.54 14.70 -1.84
C GLN A 75 -14.86 14.30 -2.54
N LYS A 76 -14.87 13.18 -3.27
CA LYS A 76 -16.08 12.67 -3.93
C LYS A 76 -17.14 12.26 -2.91
N GLN A 77 -16.74 11.60 -1.82
CA GLN A 77 -17.66 11.19 -0.77
C GLN A 77 -18.30 12.39 -0.07
N ALA A 78 -17.50 13.41 0.28
CA ALA A 78 -18.00 14.65 0.85
C ALA A 78 -18.99 15.38 -0.08
N ALA A 79 -18.69 15.47 -1.39
CA ALA A 79 -19.59 16.09 -2.37
C ALA A 79 -20.92 15.33 -2.53
N GLN A 80 -20.90 14.00 -2.41
CA GLN A 80 -22.10 13.16 -2.45
C GLN A 80 -22.95 13.33 -1.19
N THR A 81 -22.33 13.49 -0.01
CA THR A 81 -23.06 13.75 1.24
C THR A 81 -23.71 15.13 1.26
N VAL A 82 -23.10 16.14 0.65
CA VAL A 82 -23.65 17.52 0.60
C VAL A 82 -24.80 17.66 -0.41
N SER A 83 -24.94 16.73 -1.36
CA SER A 83 -26.01 16.75 -2.38
C SER A 83 -27.25 15.94 -1.98
N GLN A 84 -27.30 15.37 -0.77
CA GLN A 84 -28.48 14.71 -0.17
C GLN A 84 -29.11 15.62 0.88
#